data_AF-A0A2V9D6J4-F1
#
_entry.id   AF-A0A2V9D6J4-F1
#
_cell.length_a   1.000
_cell.length_b   1.000
_cell.length_c   1.000
_cell.angle_alpha   90.00
_cell.angle_beta   90.00
_cell.angle_gamma   90.00
#
_symmetry.space_group_name_H-M   'P 1'
#
loop_
_entity.id
_entity.type
_entity.pdbx_description
1 polymer ?
#
loop_
_entity_poly.entity_id
_entity_poly.type
_entity_poly.pdbx_seq_one_letter_code
_entity_poly.pdbx_strand_id
1 'polypeptide(L)'
;MGDSVGYWEGDTLVIDTTNFSDKTRFRGSTENLHVVERLTRVDDKTLLYRFTVEDPDTWDRPWTGEYTWPATDQRIYEYACHEANYALGDVLRGARQQEAEEAAKAKK
;
A
#
# COMPACT_ATOMS: atom_id res chain seq x y z
N MET A 1 -2.14 2.72 13.19
CA MET A 1 -0.84 3.14 12.63
C MET A 1 0.24 2.87 13.66
N GLY A 2 1.48 2.66 13.22
CA GLY A 2 2.66 2.50 14.08
C GLY A 2 3.62 3.67 13.91
N ASP A 3 4.68 3.67 14.72
CA ASP A 3 5.74 4.68 14.70
C ASP A 3 7.01 4.11 14.07
N SER A 4 7.54 4.78 13.05
CA SER A 4 8.73 4.34 12.31
C SER A 4 9.96 5.18 12.65
N VAL A 5 11.08 4.53 12.91
CA VAL A 5 12.40 5.16 13.08
C VAL A 5 13.35 4.62 12.01
N GLY A 6 13.89 5.53 11.20
CA GLY A 6 14.84 5.21 10.14
C GLY A 6 16.29 5.46 10.54
N TYR A 7 17.20 4.55 10.18
CA TYR A 7 18.63 4.72 10.35
C TYR A 7 19.42 3.97 9.25
N TRP A 8 20.67 4.38 9.02
CA TRP A 8 21.50 3.79 7.97
C TRP A 8 22.44 2.71 8.52
N GLU A 9 22.47 1.55 7.86
CA GLU A 9 23.47 0.50 8.03
C GLU A 9 24.26 0.38 6.72
N GLY A 10 25.39 1.07 6.63
CA GLY A 10 26.16 1.15 5.39
C GLY A 10 25.38 1.83 4.27
N ASP A 11 25.05 1.06 3.21
CA ASP A 11 24.28 1.49 2.04
C ASP A 11 22.77 1.20 2.14
N THR A 12 22.34 0.65 3.27
CA THR A 12 20.97 0.19 3.49
C THR A 12 20.25 1.12 4.46
N LEU A 13 19.10 1.65 4.06
CA LEU A 13 18.18 2.32 4.97
C LEU A 13 17.38 1.25 5.69
N VAL A 14 17.52 1.17 7.01
CA VAL A 14 16.71 0.33 7.88
C VAL A 14 15.61 1.20 8.48
N ILE A 15 14.38 0.70 8.43
CA ILE A 15 13.22 1.35 9.03
C ILE A 15 12.63 0.35 10.01
N ASP A 16 12.67 0.71 11.29
CA ASP A 16 12.10 -0.08 12.37
C ASP A 16 10.76 0.54 12.78
N THR A 17 9.68 -0.21 12.67
CA THR A 17 8.34 0.25 12.99
C THR A 17 7.74 -0.58 14.12
N THR A 18 7.36 0.11 15.21
CA THR A 18 6.73 -0.47 16.42
C THR A 18 5.51 0.37 16.83
N ASN A 19 5.00 0.18 18.06
CA ASN A 19 3.90 0.95 18.65
C ASN A 19 2.62 0.95 17.81
N PHE A 20 2.26 -0.20 17.23
CA PHE A 20 1.06 -0.28 16.42
C PHE A 20 -0.20 -0.18 17.28
N SER A 21 -1.12 0.71 16.90
CA SER A 21 -2.46 0.73 17.49
C SER A 21 -3.27 -0.53 17.14
N ASP A 22 -4.21 -0.91 18.00
CA ASP A 22 -5.23 -1.94 17.79
C ASP A 22 -6.10 -1.77 16.52
N LYS A 23 -6.14 -0.56 15.95
CA LYS A 23 -6.80 -0.27 14.66
C LYS A 23 -6.05 -0.82 13.45
N THR A 24 -4.81 -1.26 13.63
CA THR A 24 -4.00 -1.89 12.57
C THR A 24 -4.22 -3.40 12.66
N ARG A 25 -4.91 -3.97 11.67
CA ARG A 25 -5.26 -5.41 11.64
C ARG A 25 -4.69 -6.07 10.40
N PHE A 26 -3.39 -5.88 10.15
CA PHE A 26 -2.76 -6.46 8.97
C PHE A 26 -2.77 -7.98 9.09
N ARG A 27 -3.63 -8.64 8.31
CA ARG A 27 -3.76 -10.11 8.27
C ARG A 27 -3.92 -10.76 9.66
N GLY A 28 -4.61 -10.08 10.58
CA GLY A 28 -4.82 -10.57 11.95
C GLY A 28 -3.85 -10.04 13.00
N SER A 29 -2.89 -9.19 12.62
CA SER A 29 -1.89 -8.63 13.54
C SER A 29 -2.50 -7.95 14.79
N THR A 30 -1.72 -7.99 15.86
CA THR A 30 -1.97 -7.35 17.15
C THR A 30 -1.18 -6.04 17.28
N GLU A 31 -1.23 -5.42 18.46
CA GLU A 31 -0.40 -4.27 18.82
C GLU A 31 1.07 -4.63 19.03
N ASN A 32 1.37 -5.93 19.22
CA ASN A 32 2.73 -6.47 19.33
C ASN A 32 3.42 -6.67 17.97
N LEU A 33 2.80 -6.19 16.89
CA LEU A 33 3.40 -6.16 15.57
C LEU A 33 4.70 -5.37 15.57
N HIS A 34 5.75 -5.96 15.02
CA HIS A 34 7.03 -5.31 14.74
C HIS A 34 7.36 -5.55 13.28
N VAL A 35 7.69 -4.48 12.57
CA VAL A 35 8.06 -4.55 11.15
C VAL A 35 9.40 -3.87 10.97
N VAL A 36 10.37 -4.62 10.44
CA VAL A 36 11.67 -4.10 10.05
C VAL A 36 11.79 -4.15 8.54
N GLU A 37 11.85 -2.98 7.93
CA GLU A 37 12.04 -2.77 6.51
C GLU A 37 13.51 -2.42 6.21
N ARG A 38 14.01 -2.88 5.08
CA ARG A 38 15.35 -2.62 4.56
C ARG A 38 15.26 -2.24 3.10
N LEU A 39 15.78 -1.07 2.77
CA LEU A 39 15.86 -0.53 1.42
C LEU A 39 17.34 -0.44 1.04
N THR A 40 17.77 -1.30 0.12
CA THR A 40 19.17 -1.37 -0.34
C THR A 40 19.23 -1.10 -1.84
N ARG A 41 20.08 -0.17 -2.27
CA ARG A 41 20.34 0.02 -3.70
C ARG A 41 21.32 -1.05 -4.17
N VAL A 42 20.87 -1.98 -5.01
CA VAL A 42 21.71 -3.11 -5.47
C VAL A 42 22.46 -2.79 -6.77
N ASP A 43 21.99 -1.79 -7.52
CA ASP A 43 22.67 -1.18 -8.66
C ASP A 43 22.10 0.23 -8.94
N ASP A 44 22.59 0.91 -9.97
CA ASP A 44 22.17 2.29 -10.31
C ASP A 44 20.67 2.46 -10.55
N LYS A 45 19.96 1.38 -10.92
CA LYS A 45 18.56 1.39 -11.35
C LYS A 45 17.67 0.46 -10.54
N THR A 46 18.16 -0.14 -9.46
CA THR A 46 17.40 -1.16 -8.74
C THR A 46 17.50 -0.96 -7.24
N LEU A 47 16.33 -0.87 -6.58
CA LEU A 47 16.22 -0.88 -5.13
C LEU A 47 15.63 -2.23 -4.68
N LEU A 48 16.35 -2.95 -3.82
CA LEU A 48 15.83 -4.13 -3.15
C LEU A 48 15.12 -3.68 -1.88
N TYR A 49 13.82 -3.95 -1.82
CA TYR A 49 12.99 -3.78 -0.63
C TYR A 49 12.81 -5.14 0.05
N ARG A 50 13.33 -5.29 1.26
CA ARG A 50 13.14 -6.46 2.13
C ARG A 50 12.39 -6.02 3.37
N PHE A 51 11.46 -6.84 3.84
CA PHE A 51 10.79 -6.57 5.11
C PHE A 51 10.64 -7.85 5.91
N THR A 52 10.77 -7.75 7.22
CA THR A 52 10.51 -8.83 8.17
C THR A 52 9.37 -8.40 9.08
N VAL A 53 8.41 -9.29 9.26
CA VAL A 53 7.23 -9.10 10.10
C VAL A 53 7.28 -10.08 11.25
N GLU A 54 7.08 -9.56 12.46
CA GLU A 54 7.02 -10.32 13.70
C GLU A 54 5.78 -9.90 14.50
N ASP A 55 5.01 -10.89 14.94
CA ASP A 55 3.92 -10.72 15.91
C ASP A 55 3.67 -12.09 16.54
N PRO A 56 4.23 -12.36 17.73
CA PRO A 56 4.16 -13.68 18.38
C PRO A 56 2.74 -14.14 18.72
N ASP A 57 1.78 -13.21 18.81
CA ASP A 57 0.38 -13.54 19.09
C ASP A 57 -0.39 -13.97 17.83
N THR A 58 0.17 -13.68 16.65
CA THR A 58 -0.46 -13.99 15.35
C THR A 58 0.29 -15.09 14.59
N TRP A 59 1.62 -15.09 14.61
CA TRP A 59 2.45 -16.04 13.84
C TRP A 59 3.48 -16.74 14.73
N ASP A 60 3.64 -18.06 14.56
CA ASP A 60 4.57 -18.88 15.32
C ASP A 60 6.06 -18.51 15.12
N ARG A 61 6.37 -17.78 14.04
CA ARG A 61 7.72 -17.31 13.71
C ARG A 61 7.66 -16.06 12.84
N PRO A 62 8.69 -15.19 12.93
CA PRO A 62 8.85 -14.10 11.99
C PRO A 62 8.93 -14.60 10.54
N TRP A 63 8.47 -13.80 9.60
CA TRP A 63 8.56 -14.09 8.19
C TRP A 63 9.05 -12.88 7.40
N THR A 64 9.70 -13.16 6.28
CA THR A 64 10.35 -12.13 5.46
C THR A 64 9.80 -12.19 4.04
N GLY A 65 9.60 -11.01 3.45
CA GLY A 65 9.31 -10.83 2.04
C GLY A 65 10.34 -9.93 1.39
N GLU A 66 10.50 -10.09 0.08
CA GLU A 66 11.40 -9.28 -0.74
C GLU A 66 10.73 -8.90 -2.04
N TYR A 67 10.99 -7.68 -2.47
CA TYR A 67 10.51 -7.17 -3.75
C TYR A 67 11.55 -6.23 -4.34
N THR A 68 11.76 -6.36 -5.64
CA THR A 68 12.72 -5.52 -6.38
C THR A 68 11.98 -4.37 -7.05
N TRP A 69 12.40 -3.14 -6.77
CA TRP A 69 11.90 -1.91 -7.38
C TRP A 69 12.84 -1.44 -8.48
N PRO A 70 12.53 -1.72 -9.76
CA PRO A 70 13.25 -1.12 -10.88
C PRO A 70 12.92 0.37 -10.96
N ALA A 71 13.93 1.18 -11.30
CA ALA A 71 13.78 2.59 -11.56
C ALA A 71 12.83 2.81 -12.73
N THR A 72 11.96 3.81 -12.60
CA THR A 72 10.98 4.20 -13.61
C THR A 72 10.94 5.71 -13.73
N ASP A 73 10.69 6.19 -14.94
CA ASP A 73 10.41 7.60 -15.26
C ASP A 73 8.92 7.92 -15.21
N GLN A 74 8.08 6.92 -14.91
CA GLN A 74 6.65 7.10 -14.74
C GLN A 74 6.35 7.94 -13.49
N ARG A 75 5.23 8.67 -13.56
CA ARG A 75 4.77 9.49 -12.44
C ARG A 75 4.25 8.59 -11.33
N ILE A 76 4.65 8.90 -10.09
CA ILE A 76 4.01 8.34 -8.90
C ILE A 76 2.69 9.08 -8.73
N TYR A 77 1.59 8.36 -8.92
CA TYR A 77 0.26 8.87 -8.64
C TYR A 77 -0.09 8.57 -7.19
N GLU A 78 -0.83 9.48 -6.56
CA GLU A 78 -1.36 9.26 -5.23
C GLU A 78 -2.26 8.03 -5.21
N TYR A 79 -2.04 7.14 -4.25
CA TYR A 79 -2.94 6.04 -3.95
C TYR A 79 -3.67 6.33 -2.64
N ALA A 80 -4.81 7.02 -2.74
CA ALA A 80 -5.72 7.22 -1.62
C ALA A 80 -6.57 5.95 -1.44
N CYS A 81 -6.16 5.07 -0.52
CA CYS A 81 -6.77 3.74 -0.37
C CYS A 81 -8.29 3.78 -0.14
N HIS A 82 -8.87 4.86 0.39
CA HIS A 82 -10.31 4.95 0.72
C HIS A 82 -10.97 6.31 0.46
N GLU A 83 -10.26 7.31 -0.07
CA GLU A 83 -10.87 8.61 -0.42
C GLU A 83 -10.97 8.71 -1.95
N ALA A 84 -12.20 8.84 -2.46
CA ALA A 84 -12.56 8.98 -3.88
C ALA A 84 -12.80 7.73 -4.74
N ASN A 85 -13.18 6.57 -4.17
CA ASN A 85 -13.76 5.43 -4.92
C ASN A 85 -15.19 5.72 -5.50
N TYR A 86 -15.46 6.97 -5.89
CA TYR A 86 -16.71 7.38 -6.53
C TYR A 86 -16.73 7.11 -8.02
N ALA A 87 -15.56 6.88 -8.64
CA ALA A 87 -15.42 6.72 -10.08
C ALA A 87 -16.38 5.67 -10.66
N LEU A 88 -16.51 4.50 -10.04
CA LEU A 88 -17.44 3.48 -10.52
C LEU A 88 -18.91 3.93 -10.40
N GLY A 89 -19.28 4.56 -9.28
CA GLY A 89 -20.62 5.10 -9.08
C GLY A 89 -20.95 6.22 -10.07
N ASP A 90 -19.99 7.09 -10.36
CA ASP A 90 -20.15 8.21 -11.29
C ASP A 90 -20.26 7.75 -12.74
N VAL A 91 -19.44 6.77 -13.15
CA VAL A 91 -19.53 6.14 -14.48
C VAL A 91 -20.90 5.51 -14.69
N LEU A 92 -21.40 4.74 -13.71
CA LEU A 92 -22.71 4.11 -13.81
C LEU A 92 -23.85 5.14 -13.86
N ARG A 93 -23.77 6.22 -13.05
CA ARG A 93 -24.74 7.32 -13.10
C ARG A 93 -24.73 8.03 -14.46
N GLY A 94 -23.55 8.29 -15.02
CA GLY A 94 -23.39 8.86 -16.36
C GLY A 94 -24.04 8.00 -17.44
N ALA A 95 -23.84 6.67 -17.40
CA ALA A 95 -24.46 5.73 -18.33
C ALA A 95 -26.00 5.74 -18.25
N ARG A 96 -26.57 5.77 -17.03
CA ARG A 96 -28.03 5.86 -16.85
C ARG A 96 -28.62 7.15 -17.41
N GLN A 97 -27.90 8.26 -17.26
CA GLN A 97 -28.29 9.54 -17.82
C GLN A 97 -28.30 9.50 -19.37
N GLN A 98 -27.27 8.91 -19.98
CA GLN A 98 -27.21 8.71 -21.43
C GLN A 98 -28.37 7.87 -21.95
N GLU A 99 -28.68 6.75 -21.30
CA GLU A 99 -29.83 5.90 -21.66
C GLU A 99 -31.16 6.65 -21.58
N ALA A 100 -31.35 7.50 -20.56
CA ALA A 100 -32.56 8.30 -20.42
C ALA A 100 -32.70 9.34 -21.55
N GLU A 101 -31.61 9.99 -21.93
CA GLU A 101 -31.56 10.94 -23.05
C GLU A 101 -31.86 10.27 -24.39
N GLU A 102 -31.31 9.08 -24.63
CA GLU A 102 -31.60 8.28 -25.82
C GLU A 102 -33.06 7.85 -25.88
N ALA A 103 -33.62 7.35 -24.77
CA ALA A 103 -35.03 6.96 -24.69
C ALA A 103 -35.97 8.15 -24.90
N ALA A 104 -35.61 9.35 -24.44
CA ALA A 104 -36.37 10.58 -24.67
C ALA A 104 -36.34 11.01 -26.14
N LYS A 105 -35.18 10.89 -26.81
CA LYS A 105 -35.06 11.15 -28.25
C LYS A 105 -35.88 10.17 -29.09
N ALA A 106 -35.91 8.89 -28.73
CA ALA A 106 -36.66 7.87 -29.45
C ALA A 106 -38.19 8.01 -29.34
N LYS A 107 -38.69 8.80 -28.38
CA LYS A 107 -40.11 9.09 -28.18
C LYS A 107 -40.60 10.34 -28.93
N LYS A 108 -39.71 11.07 -29.59
CA LYS A 108 -40.01 12.31 -30.32
C LYS A 108 -39.99 12.06 -31.82
#